data_AF-A1XP45-F1
#
_entry.id   AF-A1XP45-F1
#
_cell.length_a   1.000
_cell.length_b   1.000
_cell.length_c   1.000
_cell.angle_alpha   90.00
_cell.angle_beta   90.00
_cell.angle_gamma   90.00
#
_symmetry.space_group_name_H-M   'P 1'
#
loop_
_entity.id
_entity.type
_entity.pdbx_description
1 polymer ?
#
loop_
_entity_poly.entity_id
_entity_poly.type
_entity_poly.pdbx_seq_one_letter_code
_entity_poly.pdbx_strand_id
1 'polypeptide(L)'
;MCELCVKEEYPDRDTLCVEQGSYMINFVKCSSCGQQGLRTSNRKCNDSEEEELITYEHVCSSCEHVIAQHEYTFKVDGDFQIYEMSCLLCGSAEDQRSIMPVDPRGPAM
;
A
#
# COMPACT_ATOMS: atom_id res chain seq x y z
N MET A 1 12.10 -2.62 -9.27
CA MET A 1 11.23 -3.60 -8.57
C MET A 1 11.51 -4.98 -9.16
N CYS A 2 11.30 -6.07 -8.42
CA CYS A 2 11.69 -7.42 -8.85
C CYS A 2 10.51 -8.40 -8.84
N GLU A 3 10.02 -8.74 -10.04
CA GLU A 3 8.93 -9.69 -10.28
C GLU A 3 9.25 -11.10 -9.77
N LEU A 4 10.53 -11.50 -9.84
CA LEU A 4 10.98 -12.82 -9.39
C LEU A 4 10.93 -13.03 -7.86
N CYS A 5 10.70 -11.95 -7.11
CA CYS A 5 10.59 -12.01 -5.65
C CYS A 5 9.15 -12.21 -5.16
N VAL A 6 8.16 -11.97 -6.03
CA VAL A 6 6.72 -11.99 -5.71
C VAL A 6 6.03 -13.15 -6.42
N LYS A 7 4.87 -13.59 -5.91
CA LYS A 7 4.05 -14.62 -6.57
C LYS A 7 3.23 -14.03 -7.72
N GLU A 8 2.69 -12.84 -7.45
CA GLU A 8 1.81 -12.10 -8.34
C GLU A 8 2.17 -10.62 -8.27
N GLU A 9 2.16 -9.96 -9.42
CA GLU A 9 2.43 -8.54 -9.54
C GLU A 9 1.16 -7.76 -9.20
N TYR A 10 1.25 -6.80 -8.28
CA TYR A 10 0.12 -5.95 -7.88
C TYR A 10 -1.15 -6.76 -7.59
N PRO A 11 -1.11 -7.71 -6.63
CA PRO A 11 -2.31 -8.48 -6.28
C PRO A 11 -3.46 -7.53 -5.91
N ASP A 12 -4.67 -7.81 -6.40
CA ASP A 12 -5.84 -7.02 -6.03
C ASP A 12 -6.13 -7.16 -4.53
N ARG A 13 -6.38 -6.03 -3.87
CA ARG A 13 -6.64 -5.96 -2.42
C ARG A 13 -8.03 -5.40 -2.12
N ASP A 14 -8.91 -5.37 -3.11
CA ASP A 14 -10.22 -4.74 -3.05
C ASP A 14 -10.12 -3.33 -2.47
N THR A 15 -10.59 -3.14 -1.23
CA THR A 15 -10.62 -1.85 -0.52
C THR A 15 -9.53 -1.71 0.54
N LEU A 16 -8.57 -2.64 0.61
CA LEU A 16 -7.54 -2.66 1.66
C LEU A 16 -6.33 -1.81 1.27
N CYS A 17 -6.40 -0.52 1.57
CA CYS A 17 -5.29 0.43 1.39
C CYS A 17 -4.50 0.53 2.71
N VAL A 18 -3.24 0.09 2.72
CA VAL A 18 -2.38 0.14 3.92
C VAL A 18 -1.22 1.10 3.76
N GLU A 19 -0.99 1.94 4.77
CA GLU A 19 0.14 2.88 4.83
C GLU A 19 1.45 2.26 5.35
N GLN A 20 1.38 1.08 5.97
CA GLN A 20 2.51 0.40 6.58
C GLN A 20 2.33 -1.11 6.54
N GLY A 21 3.45 -1.83 6.60
CA GLY A 21 3.48 -3.28 6.67
C GLY A 21 4.04 -3.88 5.40
N SER A 22 3.84 -5.17 5.19
CA SER A 22 4.31 -5.90 4.01
C SER A 22 3.45 -7.13 3.80
N TYR A 23 3.03 -7.39 2.57
CA TYR A 23 2.19 -8.55 2.27
C TYR A 23 3.03 -9.82 2.11
N MET A 24 3.46 -10.39 3.25
CA MET A 24 4.37 -11.54 3.29
C MET A 24 3.82 -12.79 2.58
N ILE A 25 2.49 -12.90 2.42
CA ILE A 25 1.88 -14.02 1.69
C ILE A 25 2.25 -13.98 0.20
N ASN A 26 2.43 -12.79 -0.39
CA ASN A 26 2.86 -12.64 -1.79
C ASN A 26 4.39 -12.72 -1.95
N PHE A 27 5.16 -12.61 -0.86
CA PHE A 27 6.62 -12.70 -0.94
C PHE A 27 7.07 -14.16 -1.01
N VAL A 28 7.81 -14.54 -2.06
CA VAL A 28 8.33 -15.91 -2.22
C VAL A 28 9.67 -16.04 -1.52
N LYS A 29 10.67 -15.30 -2.01
CA LYS A 29 12.03 -15.18 -1.51
C LYS A 29 12.74 -14.11 -2.33
N CYS A 30 13.84 -13.56 -1.82
CA CYS A 30 14.67 -12.69 -2.62
C CYS A 30 15.32 -13.48 -3.78
N SER A 31 15.16 -13.01 -5.02
CA SER A 31 15.77 -13.61 -6.21
C SER A 31 17.30 -13.51 -6.21
N SER A 32 17.84 -12.48 -5.54
CA SER A 32 19.28 -12.22 -5.48
C SER A 32 20.02 -13.10 -4.47
N CYS A 33 19.47 -13.34 -3.28
CA CYS A 33 20.16 -14.08 -2.21
C CYS A 33 19.39 -15.31 -1.68
N GLY A 34 18.15 -15.53 -2.12
CA GLY A 34 17.30 -16.65 -1.70
C GLY A 34 16.68 -16.52 -0.30
N GLN A 35 16.96 -15.45 0.43
CA GLN A 35 16.43 -15.24 1.79
C GLN A 35 15.01 -14.69 1.80
N GLN A 36 14.27 -14.96 2.89
CA GLN A 36 12.89 -14.50 3.10
C GLN A 36 12.77 -13.32 4.07
N GLY A 37 13.88 -12.66 4.40
CA GLY A 37 13.88 -11.45 5.21
C GLY A 37 13.51 -10.21 4.39
N LEU A 38 12.52 -9.45 4.88
CA LEU A 38 12.09 -8.18 4.31
C LEU A 38 12.20 -7.06 5.35
N ARG A 39 12.59 -5.87 4.89
CA ARG A 39 12.66 -4.64 5.69
C ARG A 39 12.11 -3.47 4.88
N THR A 40 11.50 -2.50 5.55
CA THR A 40 11.12 -1.22 4.93
C THR A 40 12.27 -0.21 5.01
N SER A 41 12.55 0.48 3.92
CA SER A 41 13.57 1.54 3.83
C SER A 41 13.03 2.78 3.11
N ASN A 42 13.76 3.89 3.19
CA ASN A 42 13.49 5.11 2.44
C ASN A 42 12.06 5.67 2.60
N ARG A 43 11.45 5.50 3.79
CA ARG A 43 10.11 6.02 4.07
C ARG A 43 10.11 7.54 4.00
N LYS A 44 9.21 8.09 3.18
CA LYS A 44 8.89 9.51 3.06
C LYS A 44 7.39 9.69 3.31
N CYS A 45 7.07 10.80 3.95
CA CYS A 45 5.70 11.25 4.18
C CYS A 45 5.65 12.68 3.65
N ASN A 46 4.74 12.94 2.70
CA ASN A 46 4.42 14.27 2.24
C ASN A 46 2.98 14.54 2.69
N ASP A 47 2.82 15.49 3.60
CA ASP A 47 1.54 15.85 4.19
C ASP A 47 1.23 17.29 3.77
N SER A 48 0.18 17.43 2.98
CA SER A 48 -0.41 18.69 2.53
C SER A 48 -1.82 18.80 3.13
N GLU A 49 -2.39 20.01 3.16
CA GLU A 49 -3.69 20.25 3.82
C GLU A 49 -4.85 19.35 3.34
N GLU A 50 -4.76 18.83 2.12
CA GLU A 50 -5.81 18.03 1.47
C GLU A 50 -5.35 16.62 1.04
N GLU A 51 -4.05 16.32 1.13
CA GLU A 51 -3.44 15.09 0.61
C GLU A 51 -2.24 14.64 1.46
N GLU A 52 -2.23 13.37 1.84
CA GLU A 52 -1.12 12.67 2.45
C GLU A 52 -0.58 11.59 1.50
N LEU A 53 0.69 11.71 1.11
CA LEU A 53 1.40 10.74 0.28
C LEU A 53 2.51 10.07 1.09
N ILE A 54 2.42 8.75 1.25
CA ILE A 54 3.42 7.91 1.92
C ILE A 54 4.09 7.03 0.87
N THR A 55 5.41 7.13 0.77
CA THR A 55 6.21 6.29 -0.11
C THR A 55 7.32 5.61 0.67
N TYR A 56 7.53 4.31 0.44
CA TYR A 56 8.66 3.57 1.01
C TYR A 56 9.04 2.38 0.14
N GLU A 57 10.18 1.77 0.42
CA GLU A 57 10.69 0.63 -0.33
C GLU A 57 10.73 -0.63 0.54
N HIS A 58 10.33 -1.75 -0.03
CA HIS A 58 10.57 -3.08 0.50
C HIS A 58 11.92 -3.58 0.01
N VAL A 59 12.86 -3.76 0.94
CA VAL A 59 14.21 -4.25 0.66
C VAL A 59 14.45 -5.58 1.34
N CYS A 60 15.24 -6.44 0.72
CA CYS A 60 15.69 -7.67 1.35
C CYS A 60 16.60 -7.34 2.55
N SER A 61 16.32 -7.92 3.71
CA SER A 61 17.11 -7.67 4.92
C SER A 61 18.55 -8.18 4.85
N SER A 62 18.85 -9.08 3.89
CA SER A 62 20.15 -9.76 3.80
C SER A 62 21.09 -9.17 2.74
N CYS A 63 20.57 -8.73 1.60
CA CYS A 63 21.38 -8.20 0.48
C CYS A 63 20.94 -6.82 0.00
N GLU A 64 20.00 -6.17 0.71
CA GLU A 64 19.49 -4.83 0.41
C GLU A 64 18.84 -4.70 -0.98
N HIS A 65 18.52 -5.82 -1.62
CA HIS A 65 17.83 -5.85 -2.90
C HIS A 65 16.44 -5.22 -2.80
N VAL A 66 16.16 -4.22 -3.64
CA VAL A 66 14.86 -3.53 -3.69
C VAL A 66 13.82 -4.42 -4.41
N ILE A 67 12.87 -4.93 -3.63
CA ILE A 67 11.84 -5.85 -4.09
C ILE A 67 10.67 -5.08 -4.70
N ALA A 68 10.13 -4.12 -3.96
CA ALA A 68 8.98 -3.33 -4.38
C ALA A 68 9.04 -1.92 -3.80
N GLN A 69 8.44 -0.97 -4.49
CA GLN A 69 8.11 0.34 -3.92
C GLN A 69 6.65 0.30 -3.52
N HIS A 70 6.35 0.90 -2.37
CA HIS A 70 5.01 1.04 -1.84
C HIS A 70 4.65 2.51 -1.89
N GLU A 71 3.53 2.79 -2.53
CA GLU A 71 2.90 4.09 -2.60
C GLU A 71 1.51 3.97 -1.98
N TYR A 72 1.22 4.88 -1.06
CA TYR A 72 -0.08 5.02 -0.43
C TYR A 72 -0.44 6.49 -0.44
N THR A 73 -1.62 6.79 -0.94
CA THR A 73 -2.16 8.14 -1.05
C THR A 73 -3.48 8.20 -0.30
N PHE A 74 -3.61 9.19 0.56
CA PHE A 74 -4.85 9.57 1.19
C PHE A 74 -5.18 10.99 0.77
N LYS A 75 -6.40 11.25 0.32
CA LYS A 75 -6.85 12.60 -0.03
C LYS A 75 -8.29 12.82 0.40
N VAL A 76 -8.62 14.06 0.72
CA VAL A 76 -9.98 14.49 1.01
C VAL A 76 -10.49 15.26 -0.20
N ASP A 77 -11.48 14.70 -0.91
CA ASP A 77 -12.14 15.34 -2.04
C ASP A 77 -13.61 15.63 -1.69
N GLY A 78 -13.88 16.89 -1.33
CA GLY A 78 -15.20 17.33 -0.89
C GLY A 78 -15.72 16.55 0.32
N ASP A 79 -16.80 15.79 0.12
CA ASP A 79 -17.46 14.99 1.15
C ASP A 79 -16.94 13.54 1.24
N PHE A 80 -15.80 13.25 0.62
CA PHE A 80 -15.21 11.92 0.58
C PHE A 80 -13.74 11.89 0.95
N GLN A 81 -13.36 10.85 1.67
CA GLN A 81 -11.99 10.37 1.85
C GLN A 81 -11.69 9.35 0.76
N ILE A 82 -10.59 9.52 0.06
CA ILE A 82 -10.12 8.61 -0.99
C ILE A 82 -8.79 8.03 -0.55
N TYR A 83 -8.68 6.71 -0.64
CA TYR A 83 -7.52 5.92 -0.28
C TYR A 83 -7.06 5.15 -1.50
N GLU A 84 -5.80 5.34 -1.91
CA GLU A 84 -5.21 4.63 -3.03
C GLU A 84 -3.91 3.97 -2.55
N MET A 85 -3.66 2.74 -2.99
CA MET A 85 -2.43 2.01 -2.68
C MET A 85 -1.93 1.33 -3.94
N SER A 86 -0.63 1.45 -4.20
CA SER A 86 0.05 0.78 -5.30
C SER A 86 1.40 0.21 -4.84
N CYS A 87 1.53 -1.10 -4.91
CA CYS A 87 2.77 -1.80 -4.61
C CYS A 87 2.86 -3.14 -5.33
N LEU A 88 3.99 -3.42 -5.98
CA LEU A 88 4.23 -4.72 -6.64
C LEU A 88 4.09 -5.91 -5.66
N LEU A 89 4.52 -5.72 -4.41
CA LEU A 89 4.43 -6.75 -3.37
C LEU A 89 3.10 -6.72 -2.63
N CYS A 90 2.67 -5.55 -2.15
CA CYS A 90 1.51 -5.42 -1.27
C CYS A 90 0.17 -5.43 -2.00
N GLY A 91 0.14 -5.05 -3.27
CA GLY A 91 -1.05 -5.01 -4.09
C GLY A 91 -1.47 -3.62 -4.54
N SER A 92 -2.52 -3.59 -5.34
CA SER A 92 -3.28 -2.39 -5.71
C SER A 92 -4.65 -2.41 -5.04
N ALA A 93 -5.07 -1.28 -4.48
CA ALA A 93 -6.41 -1.08 -3.95
C ALA A 93 -6.81 0.39 -4.04
N GLU A 94 -8.12 0.61 -4.14
CA GLU A 94 -8.76 1.91 -4.10
C GLU A 94 -9.99 1.81 -3.19
N ASP A 95 -10.16 2.76 -2.28
CA ASP A 95 -11.33 2.83 -1.40
C ASP A 95 -11.79 4.27 -1.24
N GLN A 96 -13.10 4.46 -1.09
CA GLN A 96 -13.72 5.76 -0.90
C GLN A 96 -14.72 5.70 0.25
N ARG A 97 -14.64 6.66 1.18
CA ARG A 97 -15.50 6.74 2.35
C ARG A 97 -16.10 8.13 2.49
N SER A 98 -17.41 8.21 2.71
CA SER A 98 -18.08 9.49 2.95
C SER A 98 -17.72 10.02 4.34
N ILE A 99 -17.38 11.31 4.44
CA ILE A 99 -17.19 11.99 5.73
C ILE A 99 -18.52 12.46 6.36
N MET A 100 -19.61 12.39 5.57
CA MET A 100 -20.93 12.81 6.03
C MET A 100 -21.40 11.95 7.21
N PRO A 101 -22.08 12.55 8.21
CA PRO A 101 -22.67 11.80 9.30
C PRO A 101 -23.62 10.75 8.74
N VAL A 102 -23.42 9.50 9.13
CA VAL A 102 -24.39 8.43 8.83
C VAL A 102 -25.67 8.77 9.57
N ASP A 103 -26.75 9.05 8.84
CA ASP A 103 -28.07 9.23 9.48
C ASP A 103 -28.44 7.90 10.16
N PRO A 104 -28.56 7.86 11.50
CA PRO A 104 -28.87 6.63 12.23
C PRO A 104 -30.26 6.07 11.91
N ARG A 105 -31.09 6.79 11.14
CA ARG A 105 -32.40 6.32 10.63
C ARG A 105 -32.30 5.51 9.33
N GLY A 106 -31.11 5.39 8.73
CA GLY A 106 -30.89 4.67 7.47
C GLY A 106 -31.25 5.49 6.23
N PRO A 107 -31.00 4.97 5.01
CA PRO A 107 -31.34 5.68 3.77
C PRO A 107 -32.84 5.90 3.70
N ALA A 108 -33.27 7.11 3.32
CA ALA A 108 -34.66 7.39 3.04
C ALA A 108 -35.13 6.50 1.89
N MET A 109 -35.99 5.52 2.20
CA MET A 109 -36.72 4.71 1.21
C MET A 109 -37.75 5.54 0.46
#